data_AF-A0A1G3NXT1-F1
#
_entry.id   AF-A0A1G3NXT1-F1
#
_cell.length_a   1.000
_cell.length_b   1.000
_cell.length_c   1.000
_cell.angle_alpha   90.00
_cell.angle_beta   90.00
_cell.angle_gamma   90.00
#
_symmetry.space_group_name_H-M   'P 1'
#
loop_
_entity.id
_entity.type
_entity.pdbx_description
1 polymer ?
#
loop_
_entity_poly.entity_id
_entity_poly.type
_entity_poly.pdbx_seq_one_letter_code
_entity_poly.pdbx_strand_id
1 'polypeptide(L)' 'MNNAKDFITKIQTDSSFRISLYEYDKKNDLFDFLKESGYSFTEIELENTLNQMLTRCQYQEIGEQLETIKIWWNMLLM' A
#
# COMPACT_ATOMS: atom_id res chain seq x y z
N MET A 1 5.74 15.37 0.32
CA MET A 1 5.40 14.16 1.12
C MET A 1 5.01 13.08 0.13
N ASN A 2 5.54 11.87 0.28
CA ASN A 2 5.29 10.80 -0.68
C ASN A 2 4.13 9.96 -0.16
N ASN A 3 2.89 10.34 -0.50
CA ASN A 3 1.66 9.76 0.07
C ASN A 3 1.62 8.23 -0.03
N ALA A 4 2.17 7.66 -1.11
CA ALA A 4 2.31 6.22 -1.29
C ALA A 4 3.19 5.58 -0.20
N LYS A 5 4.31 6.22 0.16
CA LYS A 5 5.21 5.73 1.22
C LYS A 5 4.55 5.79 2.60
N ASP A 6 3.83 6.87 2.87
CA ASP A 6 3.13 7.07 4.14
C ASP A 6 1.99 6.03 4.27
N PHE A 7 1.30 5.73 3.18
CA PHE A 7 0.32 4.64 3.12
C PHE A 7 0.95 3.26 3.35
N ILE A 8 2.06 2.93 2.69
CA ILE A 8 2.78 1.65 2.89
C ILE A 8 3.17 1.49 4.36
N THR A 9 3.68 2.56 4.99
CA THR A 9 4.03 2.56 6.41
C THR A 9 2.81 2.37 7.30
N LYS A 10 1.67 2.99 6.94
CA LYS A 10 0.41 2.86 7.67
C LYS A 10 -0.11 1.42 7.64
N ILE A 11 -0.20 0.78 6.48
CA ILE A 11 -0.68 -0.62 6.37
C ILE A 11 0.29 -1.65 6.98
N GLN A 12 1.57 -1.30 7.14
CA GLN A 12 2.56 -2.10 7.87
C GLN A 12 2.29 -2.10 9.38
N THR A 13 1.99 -0.91 9.92
CA THR A 13 1.93 -0.67 11.37
C THR A 13 0.52 -0.77 11.93
N ASP A 14 -0.50 -0.58 11.09
CA ASP A 14 -1.91 -0.55 11.48
C ASP A 14 -2.68 -1.65 10.76
N SER A 15 -2.79 -2.79 11.43
CA SER A 15 -3.54 -3.93 10.94
C SER A 15 -5.05 -3.66 10.82
N SER A 16 -5.61 -2.80 11.68
CA SER A 16 -7.03 -2.46 11.64
C SER A 16 -7.35 -1.61 10.42
N PHE A 17 -6.50 -0.62 10.12
CA PHE A 17 -6.61 0.15 8.88
C PHE A 17 -6.44 -0.75 7.65
N ARG A 18 -5.48 -1.69 7.66
CA ARG A 18 -5.32 -2.63 6.54
C ARG A 18 -6.57 -3.50 6.34
N ILE A 19 -7.20 -3.95 7.43
CA ILE A 19 -8.41 -4.77 7.38
C ILE A 19 -9.61 -3.98 6.84
N SER A 20 -9.77 -2.70 7.22
CA SER A 20 -10.88 -1.89 6.73
C SER A 20 -10.86 -1.69 5.22
N LEU A 21 -9.70 -1.84 4.57
CA LEU A 21 -9.60 -1.73 3.11
C LEU A 21 -10.30 -2.89 2.37
N TYR A 22 -10.55 -4.02 3.03
CA TYR A 22 -11.32 -5.13 2.45
C TYR A 22 -12.82 -4.84 2.34
N GLU A 23 -13.32 -3.75 2.93
CA GLU A 23 -14.73 -3.36 2.82
C GLU A 23 -15.07 -2.76 1.45
N TYR A 24 -14.06 -2.44 0.63
CA TYR A 24 -14.22 -1.79 -0.67
C TYR A 24 -14.10 -2.81 -1.81
N ASP A 25 -15.24 -3.29 -2.32
CA ASP A 25 -15.29 -4.25 -3.44
C ASP A 25 -14.86 -3.64 -4.79
N LYS A 26 -15.01 -2.32 -4.94
CA LYS A 26 -14.66 -1.62 -6.19
C LYS A 26 -13.38 -0.84 -5.99
N LYS A 27 -12.47 -1.02 -6.93
CA LYS A 27 -11.21 -0.27 -7.03
C LYS A 27 -11.43 1.24 -6.91
N ASN A 28 -12.41 1.81 -7.62
CA ASN A 28 -12.64 3.26 -7.56
C ASN A 28 -13.07 3.72 -6.16
N ASP A 29 -13.96 2.97 -5.50
CA ASP A 29 -14.46 3.31 -4.16
C ASP A 29 -13.30 3.24 -3.13
N LEU A 30 -12.38 2.28 -3.28
CA LEU A 30 -11.15 2.20 -2.49
C LEU A 30 -10.26 3.44 -2.70
N PHE A 31 -10.01 3.83 -3.95
CA PHE A 31 -9.16 4.99 -4.25
C PHE A 31 -9.80 6.31 -3.79
N ASP A 32 -11.11 6.45 -3.87
CA ASP A 32 -11.84 7.60 -3.34
C ASP A 32 -11.70 7.68 -1.82
N PHE A 33 -11.89 6.57 -1.10
CA PHE A 33 -11.67 6.50 0.34
C PHE A 33 -10.22 6.84 0.74
N LEU A 34 -9.23 6.30 0.03
CA LEU A 34 -7.82 6.57 0.29
C LEU A 34 -7.52 8.06 0.11
N LYS A 35 -8.06 8.67 -0.94
CA LYS A 35 -7.91 10.10 -1.20
C LYS A 35 -8.56 10.95 -0.10
N GLU A 36 -9.76 10.60 0.35
CA GLU A 36 -10.44 11.27 1.48
C GLU A 36 -9.66 11.11 2.79
N SER A 37 -8.97 9.98 2.96
CA SER A 37 -8.10 9.68 4.10
C SER A 37 -6.72 10.38 4.03
N GLY A 38 -6.49 11.22 3.01
CA GLY A 38 -5.24 11.96 2.83
C GLY A 38 -4.17 11.21 2.02
N TYR A 39 -4.49 10.02 1.50
CA TYR A 39 -3.60 9.20 0.69
C TYR A 39 -3.96 9.32 -0.79
N SER A 40 -3.50 10.39 -1.44
CA SER A 40 -3.67 10.58 -2.88
C SER A 40 -2.45 10.02 -3.64
N PHE A 41 -2.62 8.89 -4.29
CA PHE A 41 -1.68 8.29 -5.24
C PHE A 41 -2.41 7.41 -6.26
N THR A 42 -1.78 7.17 -7.39
CA THR A 42 -2.18 6.17 -8.39
C THR A 42 -1.59 4.80 -8.05
N GLU A 43 -2.17 3.74 -8.61
CA GLU A 43 -1.61 2.38 -8.51
C GLU A 43 -0.15 2.32 -8.97
N ILE A 44 0.18 2.98 -10.08
CA ILE A 44 1.55 3.04 -10.63
C ILE A 44 2.49 3.73 -9.66
N GLU A 45 2.05 4.80 -8.98
CA GLU A 45 2.87 5.50 -7.98
C GLU A 45 3.13 4.63 -6.75
N LEU A 46 2.13 3.87 -6.29
CA LEU A 46 2.31 2.93 -5.19
C LEU A 46 3.29 1.82 -5.56
N GLU A 47 3.11 1.21 -6.74
CA GLU A 47 3.99 0.13 -7.21
C GLU A 47 5.44 0.62 -7.37
N ASN A 48 5.63 1.79 -7.99
CA ASN A 48 6.96 2.39 -8.11
C ASN A 48 7.58 2.66 -6.74
N THR A 49 6.78 3.11 -5.76
CA THR A 49 7.27 3.36 -4.41
C THR A 49 7.66 2.06 -3.69
N LEU A 50 6.87 1.00 -3.81
CA LEU A 50 7.20 -0.34 -3.30
C LEU A 50 8.50 -0.86 -3.92
N ASN A 51 8.65 -0.79 -5.24
CA ASN A 51 9.84 -1.23 -5.96
C ASN A 51 11.10 -0.44 -5.54
N GLN A 52 10.97 0.88 -5.32
CA GLN A 52 12.05 1.71 -4.80
C GLN A 52 12.43 1.33 -3.37
N MET A 53 11.44 1.05 -2.50
CA MET A 53 11.67 0.61 -1.13
C MET A 53 12.35 -0.76 -1.08
N LEU A 54 11.91 -1.72 -1.91
CA LEU A 54 12.52 -3.04 -2.07
C LEU A 54 13.97 -2.94 -2.53
N THR A 55 14.23 -2.14 -3.58
CA THR A 55 15.60 -1.95 -4.13
C THR A 55 16.56 -1.35 -3.10
N ARG A 56 16.05 -0.49 -2.21
CA ARG A 56 16.86 0.14 -1.14
C ARG A 56 16.91 -0.68 0.14
N CYS A 57 16.16 -1.78 0.22
CA CYS A 57 16.06 -2.59 1.42
C CYS A 57 17.33 -3.45 1.57
N GLN A 58 18.08 -3.23 2.65
CA GLN A 58 19.29 -3.99 2.96
C GLN A 58 19.02 -5.16 3.93
N TYR A 59 17.81 -5.20 4.51
CA TYR A 59 17.41 -6.19 5.51
C TYR A 59 16.37 -7.14 4.94
N GLN A 60 16.70 -8.43 4.94
CA GLN A 60 15.86 -9.48 4.35
C GLN A 60 14.42 -9.47 4.89
N GLU A 61 14.25 -9.38 6.21
CA GLU A 61 12.92 -9.40 6.86
C GLU A 61 12.02 -8.24 6.41
N ILE A 62 12.59 -7.04 6.20
CA ILE A 62 11.84 -5.88 5.72
C ILE A 62 11.49 -6.05 4.23
N GLY A 63 12.38 -6.66 3.45
CA GLY A 63 12.14 -7.00 2.06
C GLY A 63 10.96 -7.97 1.90
N GLU A 64 10.93 -9.04 2.70
CA GLU A 64 9.84 -10.03 2.69
C GLU A 64 8.48 -9.41 3.07
N GLN A 65 8.48 -8.47 4.02
CA GLN A 65 7.26 -7.74 4.38
C GLN A 65 6.77 -6.85 3.22
N LEU A 66 7.67 -6.17 2.52
CA LEU A 66 7.32 -5.32 1.37
C LEU A 66 6.80 -6.15 0.19
N GLU A 67 7.38 -7.32 -0.08
CA GLU A 67 6.86 -8.26 -1.08
C GLU A 67 5.47 -8.78 -0.70
N THR A 68 5.26 -9.11 0.58
CA THR A 68 3.94 -9.53 1.08
C THR A 68 2.89 -8.44 0.86
N ILE A 69 3.25 -7.18 1.10
CA ILE A 69 2.37 -6.02 0.85
C ILE A 69 2.06 -5.85 -0.63
N LYS A 70 3.06 -6.02 -1.49
CA LYS A 70 2.88 -5.94 -2.94
C LYS A 70 1.89 -7.00 -3.43
N ILE A 71 2.03 -8.24 -2.98
CA ILE A 71 1.11 -9.33 -3.30
C ILE A 71 -0.28 -9.04 -2.74
N TRP A 72 -0.39 -8.62 -1.48
CA TRP A 72 -1.64 -8.24 -0.84
C TRP A 72 -2.38 -7.14 -1.61
N TRP A 73 -1.67 -6.09 -2.01
CA TRP A 73 -2.26 -4.98 -2.76
C TRP A 73 -2.80 -5.44 -4.11
N ASN A 74 -2.05 -6.27 -4.83
CA ASN A 74 -2.51 -6.83 -6.10
C ASN A 74 -3.75 -7.71 -5.93
N MET A 75 -3.85 -8.46 -4.82
CA MET A 75 -5.05 -9.24 -4.49
C MET A 75 -6.24 -8.35 -4.13
N LEU A 76 -6.02 -7.22 -3.46
CA LEU A 76 -7.07 -6.27 -3.12
C LEU A 76 -7.66 -5.58 -4.38
N LEU A 77 -6.88 -5.46 -5.45
CA LEU A 77 -7.29 -4.80 -6.68
C LEU A 77 -7.85 -5.74 -7.77
N MET A 78 -7.81 -7.06 -7.56
CA MET A 78 -8.38 -8.08 -8.46
C MET A 78 -9.88 -8.22 -8.29
#